data_AF-A0A7V1LF90-F1
#
_entry.id   AF-A0A7V1LF90-F1
#
_cell.length_a   1.000
_cell.length_b   1.000
_cell.length_c   1.000
_cell.angle_alpha   90.00
_cell.angle_beta   90.00
_cell.angle_gamma   90.00
#
_symmetry.space_group_name_H-M   'P 1'
#
loop_
_entity.id
_entity.type
_entity.pdbx_description
1 polymer ?
#
loop_
_entity_poly.entity_id
_entity_poly.type
_entity_poly.pdbx_seq_one_letter_code
_entity_poly.pdbx_strand_id
1 'polypeptide(L)'
;MTGTQIAYYFLCERKLWLFTHKIAMEQNSDVVAMGKFISDTTYERKKHEIRIGNIVLDNYDSKTNTIHEVKKSDKMEDTHIWQVKFYISILKEKGIEGVKGK
;
A
#
# COMPACT_ATOMS: atom_id res chain seq x y z
N MET A 1 12.95 -3.45 0.90
CA MET A 1 11.99 -2.53 1.54
C MET A 1 10.69 -2.56 0.76
N THR A 2 9.54 -2.78 1.41
CA THR A 2 8.19 -2.84 0.78
C THR A 2 7.35 -1.61 1.13
N GLY A 3 6.24 -1.39 0.41
CA GLY A 3 5.29 -0.31 0.73
C GLY A 3 4.74 -0.39 2.15
N THR A 4 4.47 -1.60 2.64
CA THR A 4 4.04 -1.85 4.02
C THR A 4 5.07 -1.41 5.06
N GLN A 5 6.37 -1.60 4.78
CA GLN A 5 7.44 -1.18 5.69
C GLN A 5 7.53 0.35 5.78
N ILE A 6 7.36 1.05 4.66
CA ILE A 6 7.27 2.52 4.65
C ILE A 6 6.05 2.99 5.44
N ALA A 7 4.89 2.37 5.23
CA ALA A 7 3.69 2.71 5.99
C ALA A 7 3.90 2.51 7.50
N TYR A 8 4.53 1.40 7.91
CA TYR A 8 4.83 1.18 9.32
C TYR A 8 5.87 2.14 9.89
N TYR A 9 6.86 2.55 9.10
CA TYR A 9 7.84 3.55 9.53
C TYR A 9 7.15 4.86 9.94
N PHE A 10 6.28 5.39 9.07
CA PHE A 10 5.56 6.63 9.32
C PHE A 10 4.42 6.51 10.35
N LEU A 11 3.94 5.29 10.61
CA LEU A 11 2.98 5.02 11.67
C LEU A 11 3.65 4.88 13.04
N CYS A 12 4.61 3.97 13.16
CA CYS A 12 5.29 3.63 14.40
C CYS A 12 6.54 2.76 14.13
N GLU A 13 7.72 3.27 14.44
CA GLU A 13 8.99 2.55 14.27
C GLU A 13 9.04 1.20 14.99
N ARG A 14 8.44 1.11 16.20
CA ARG A 14 8.33 -0.17 16.93
C ARG A 14 7.50 -1.19 16.17
N LYS A 15 6.43 -0.75 15.48
CA LYS A 15 5.63 -1.64 14.63
C LYS A 15 6.45 -2.16 13.45
N LEU A 16 7.26 -1.30 12.82
CA LEU A 16 8.19 -1.71 11.77
C LEU A 16 9.22 -2.72 12.30
N TRP A 17 9.78 -2.49 13.48
CA TRP A 17 10.75 -3.41 14.10
C TRP A 17 10.13 -4.79 14.34
N LEU A 18 8.93 -4.83 14.94
CA LEU A 18 8.22 -6.09 15.18
C LEU A 18 7.92 -6.83 13.86
N PHE A 19 7.43 -6.10 12.85
CA PHE A 19 7.14 -6.67 11.53
C PHE A 19 8.39 -7.23 10.83
N THR A 20 9.51 -6.50 10.87
CA THR A 20 10.78 -6.95 10.27
C THR A 20 11.36 -8.18 10.97
N HIS A 21 11.08 -8.37 12.25
CA HIS A 21 11.43 -9.56 13.02
C HIS A 21 10.36 -10.67 12.96
N LYS A 22 9.35 -10.53 12.09
CA LYS A 22 8.24 -11.49 11.91
C LYS A 22 7.37 -11.69 13.15
N ILE A 23 7.31 -10.69 14.03
CA ILE A 23 6.45 -10.67 15.21
C ILE A 23 5.18 -9.89 14.84
N ALA A 24 4.10 -10.59 14.50
CA ALA A 24 2.84 -9.99 14.09
C ALA A 24 1.70 -10.37 15.05
N MET A 25 0.89 -9.38 15.44
CA MET A 25 -0.33 -9.58 16.24
C MET A 25 -1.62 -9.34 15.42
N GLU A 26 -1.48 -9.04 14.14
CA GLU A 26 -2.57 -8.63 13.25
C GLU A 26 -3.61 -9.77 13.02
N GLN A 27 -3.19 -11.03 13.19
CA GLN A 27 -4.05 -12.22 13.08
C GLN A 27 -5.21 -12.24 14.10
N ASN A 28 -5.05 -11.55 15.24
CA ASN A 28 -6.05 -11.53 16.31
C ASN A 28 -7.03 -10.35 16.19
N SER A 29 -6.96 -9.57 15.11
CA SER A 29 -7.79 -8.37 14.94
C SER A 29 -8.92 -8.63 13.93
N ASP A 30 -10.16 -8.61 14.42
CA ASP A 30 -11.36 -8.71 13.57
C ASP A 30 -11.42 -7.58 12.53
N VAL A 31 -10.90 -6.40 12.86
CA VAL A 31 -10.82 -5.26 11.93
C VAL A 31 -9.89 -5.57 10.77
N VAL A 32 -8.73 -6.19 11.03
CA VAL A 32 -7.77 -6.60 9.99
C VAL A 32 -8.36 -7.74 9.17
N ALA A 33 -8.95 -8.75 9.82
CA ALA A 33 -9.60 -9.88 9.14
C ALA A 33 -10.71 -9.39 8.20
N MET A 34 -11.56 -8.46 8.66
CA MET A 34 -12.61 -7.85 7.85
C MET A 34 -12.04 -7.04 6.69
N GLY A 35 -10.96 -6.28 6.90
CA GLY A 35 -10.28 -5.55 5.83
C GLY A 35 -9.75 -6.49 4.74
N LYS A 36 -9.14 -7.60 5.15
CA LYS A 36 -8.67 -8.64 4.22
C LYS A 36 -9.83 -9.28 3.47
N PHE A 37 -10.92 -9.64 4.16
CA PHE A 37 -12.11 -10.20 3.53
C PHE A 37 -12.74 -9.26 2.49
N ILE A 38 -12.83 -7.95 2.80
CA ILE A 38 -13.30 -6.95 1.83
C ILE A 38 -12.36 -6.89 0.62
N SER A 39 -11.04 -6.92 0.85
CA SER A 39 -10.04 -6.96 -0.24
C SER A 39 -10.18 -8.22 -1.09
N ASP A 40 -10.39 -9.37 -0.48
CA ASP A 40 -10.51 -10.63 -1.21
C ASP A 40 -11.83 -10.67 -2.02
N THR A 41 -12.94 -10.19 -1.45
CA THR A 41 -14.29 -10.28 -2.05
C THR A 41 -14.66 -9.14 -3.00
N THR A 42 -14.16 -7.91 -2.77
CA THR A 42 -14.46 -6.75 -3.63
C THR A 42 -13.72 -6.84 -4.96
N TYR A 43 -12.56 -7.51 -4.99
CA TYR A 43 -11.63 -7.47 -6.11
C TYR A 43 -11.72 -8.70 -7.04
N GLU A 44 -12.52 -9.73 -6.73
CA GLU A 44 -12.73 -10.90 -7.62
C GLU A 44 -13.21 -10.52 -9.03
N ARG A 45 -13.90 -9.38 -9.19
CA ARG A 45 -14.40 -8.91 -10.50
C ARG A 45 -13.46 -7.95 -11.24
N LYS A 46 -12.38 -7.49 -10.59
CA LYS A 46 -11.49 -6.44 -11.09
C LYS A 46 -10.08 -6.66 -10.52
N LYS A 47 -9.32 -7.65 -11.00
CA LYS A 47 -7.88 -7.76 -10.71
C LYS A 47 -7.14 -6.50 -11.19
N HIS A 48 -6.90 -5.54 -10.29
CA HIS A 48 -6.13 -4.32 -10.53
C HIS A 48 -4.86 -4.24 -9.67
N GLU A 49 -4.58 -5.26 -8.86
CA GLU A 49 -3.33 -5.31 -8.11
C GLU A 49 -2.14 -5.48 -9.07
N ILE A 50 -1.33 -4.44 -9.20
CA ILE A 50 -0.13 -4.47 -10.05
C ILE A 50 1.09 -4.66 -9.17
N ARG A 51 1.77 -5.79 -9.36
CA ARG A 51 3.02 -6.09 -8.68
C ARG A 51 4.19 -5.61 -9.50
N ILE A 52 4.94 -4.65 -8.95
CA ILE A 52 6.10 -4.04 -9.62
C ILE A 52 7.32 -4.23 -8.71
N GLY A 53 8.08 -5.31 -8.93
CA GLY A 53 9.19 -5.67 -8.03
C GLY A 53 8.70 -5.94 -6.61
N ASN A 54 9.12 -5.12 -5.65
CA ASN A 54 8.81 -5.28 -4.22
C ASN A 54 7.59 -4.46 -3.75
N ILE A 55 6.90 -3.76 -4.67
CA ILE A 55 5.68 -3.01 -4.37
C ILE A 55 4.46 -3.66 -5.01
N VAL A 56 3.33 -3.52 -4.33
CA VAL A 56 2.00 -3.93 -4.79
C VAL A 56 1.14 -2.68 -4.78
N LEU A 57 0.64 -2.29 -5.95
CA LEU A 57 -0.27 -1.16 -6.12
C LEU A 57 -1.70 -1.69 -6.16
N ASP A 58 -2.62 -1.07 -5.41
CA ASP A 58 -4.03 -1.46 -5.43
C ASP A 58 -4.66 -1.26 -6.81
N ASN A 59 -4.32 -0.15 -7.48
CA ASN A 59 -4.73 0.15 -8.85
C ASN A 59 -3.80 1.20 -9.50
N TYR A 60 -3.51 1.02 -10.78
CA TYR A 60 -2.77 1.97 -11.60
C TYR A 60 -3.45 2.18 -12.95
N ASP A 61 -3.83 3.41 -13.26
CA ASP A 61 -4.34 3.81 -14.56
C ASP A 61 -3.19 4.22 -15.49
N SER A 62 -2.86 3.34 -16.44
CA SER A 62 -1.83 3.58 -17.45
C SER A 62 -2.13 4.71 -18.44
N LYS A 63 -3.40 5.14 -18.60
CA LYS A 63 -3.76 6.24 -19.50
C LYS A 63 -3.49 7.60 -18.88
N THR A 64 -3.68 7.71 -17.56
CA THR A 64 -3.51 8.96 -16.81
C THR A 64 -2.25 8.97 -15.95
N ASN A 65 -1.52 7.85 -15.90
CA ASN A 65 -0.43 7.58 -14.96
C ASN A 65 -0.84 7.87 -13.51
N THR A 66 -2.03 7.43 -13.11
CA THR A 66 -2.56 7.69 -11.76
C THR A 66 -2.53 6.42 -10.91
N ILE A 67 -1.90 6.50 -9.74
CA ILE A 67 -2.01 5.49 -8.68
C ILE A 67 -3.26 5.81 -7.86
N HIS A 68 -4.10 4.80 -7.67
CA HIS A 68 -5.21 4.87 -6.72
C HIS A 68 -4.94 3.90 -5.58
N GLU A 69 -4.70 4.44 -4.38
CA GLU A 69 -4.51 3.64 -3.16
C GLU A 69 -5.77 3.77 -2.30
N VAL A 70 -6.48 2.67 -2.08
CA VAL A 70 -7.78 2.73 -1.38
C VAL A 70 -7.56 2.40 0.09
N LYS A 71 -7.89 3.34 0.98
CA LYS A 71 -7.90 3.10 2.45
C LYS A 71 -9.31 3.20 3.01
N LYS A 72 -9.61 2.33 3.98
CA LYS A 72 -10.90 2.28 4.68
C LYS A 72 -11.17 3.56 5.50
N SER A 73 -10.14 4.31 5.88
CA SER A 73 -10.24 5.56 6.63
C SER A 73 -9.09 6.51 6.29
N ASP A 74 -9.39 7.79 6.35
CA ASP A 74 -8.55 8.97 6.21
C ASP A 74 -7.68 9.31 7.44
N LYS A 75 -7.86 8.61 8.58
CA LYS A 75 -7.20 8.91 9.86
C LYS A 75 -5.66 8.91 9.87
N MET A 76 -5.01 8.39 8.82
CA MET A 76 -3.54 8.32 8.72
C MET A 76 -3.03 8.91 7.41
N GLU A 77 -3.41 10.15 7.15
CA GLU A 77 -3.11 10.88 5.91
C GLU A 77 -1.60 10.95 5.62
N ASP A 78 -0.76 11.25 6.61
CA ASP A 78 0.69 11.33 6.42
C ASP A 78 1.32 9.99 6.00
N THR A 79 0.91 8.90 6.66
CA THR A 79 1.39 7.55 6.31
C THR A 79 1.02 7.21 4.87
N HIS A 80 -0.19 7.56 4.46
CA HIS A 80 -0.70 7.34 3.12
C HIS A 80 0.06 8.18 2.07
N ILE A 81 0.28 9.47 2.32
CA ILE A 81 1.06 10.36 1.46
C ILE A 81 2.46 9.79 1.22
N TRP A 82 3.13 9.35 2.29
CA TRP A 82 4.48 8.80 2.18
C TRP A 82 4.53 7.46 1.44
N GLN A 83 3.54 6.60 1.64
CA GLN A 83 3.42 5.35 0.89
C GLN A 83 3.26 5.62 -0.62
N VAL A 84 2.40 6.56 -1.00
CA VAL A 84 2.20 6.95 -2.40
C VAL A 84 3.45 7.60 -2.99
N LYS A 85 4.14 8.48 -2.24
CA LYS A 85 5.42 9.07 -2.68
C LYS A 85 6.48 8.00 -2.95
N PHE A 86 6.56 6.97 -2.09
CA PHE A 86 7.47 5.85 -2.30
C PHE A 86 7.13 5.06 -3.56
N TYR A 87 5.85 4.85 -3.86
CA TYR A 87 5.44 4.20 -5.11
C TYR A 87 5.83 5.02 -6.34
N ILE A 88 5.61 6.33 -6.30
CA ILE A 88 6.00 7.24 -7.39
C ILE A 88 7.53 7.20 -7.59
N SER A 89 8.33 7.16 -6.54
CA SER A 89 9.80 7.10 -6.68
C SER A 89 10.25 5.80 -7.36
N ILE A 90 9.68 4.66 -6.97
CA ILE A 90 9.98 3.36 -7.59
C ILE A 90 9.57 3.32 -9.07
N LEU A 91 8.43 3.93 -9.42
CA LEU A 91 7.98 4.01 -10.81
C LEU A 91 8.89 4.90 -11.65
N LYS A 92 9.35 6.03 -11.09
CA LYS A 92 10.33 6.92 -11.74
C LYS A 92 11.68 6.23 -11.98
N GLU A 93 12.18 5.47 -11.01
CA GLU A 93 13.40 4.66 -11.17
C GLU A 93 13.29 3.63 -12.30
N LYS A 94 12.06 3.19 -12.62
CA LYS A 94 11.77 2.31 -13.75
C LYS A 94 11.47 3.03 -15.06
N GLY A 95 11.63 4.35 -15.10
CA GLY A 95 11.41 5.17 -16.30
C GLY A 95 9.94 5.55 -16.55
N ILE A 96 9.04 5.33 -15.59
CA ILE A 96 7.64 5.76 -15.69
C ILE A 96 7.51 7.17 -15.10
N GLU A 97 7.42 8.16 -15.97
CA GLU A 97 7.31 9.57 -15.59
C GLU A 97 5.87 10.08 -15.54
N GLY A 98 5.67 11.23 -14.88
CA GLY A 98 4.36 11.89 -14.80
C GLY A 98 3.35 11.22 -13.88
N VAL A 99 3.77 10.28 -13.03
CA VAL A 99 2.87 9.55 -12.13
C VAL A 99 2.29 10.47 -11.05
N LYS A 100 0.98 10.39 -10.85
CA LYS A 100 0.22 11.12 -9.82
C LYS A 100 -0.45 10.14 -8.85
N GLY A 101 -0.60 10.55 -7.60
CA GLY A 101 -1.41 9.82 -6.61
C GLY A 101 -2.78 10.46 -6.44
N LYS A 102 -3.83 9.64 -6.31
CA LYS A 102 -5.19 10.08 -6.01
C LYS A 102 -5.84 9.20 -4.95
#